data_AF-A0A7V9JLU7-F1
#
_entry.id   AF-A0A7V9JLU7-F1
#
_cell.length_a   1.000
_cell.length_b   1.000
_cell.length_c   1.000
_cell.angle_alpha   90.00
_cell.angle_beta   90.00
_cell.angle_gamma   90.00
#
_symmetry.space_group_name_H-M   'P 1'
#
loop_
_entity.id
_entity.type
_entity.pdbx_description
1 polymer ?
#
loop_
_entity_poly.entity_id
_entity_poly.type
_entity_poly.pdbx_seq_one_letter_code
_entity_poly.pdbx_strand_id
1 'polypeptide(L)'
;MTEVRELTRQLRCEVFVRSPRRGGLTRVLTGMGATVLAEPSGGLSVTGMDACRIAAAAAARYIPIQELTPRIASLQDAYLETSQTQ
;
A
#
# COMPACT_ATOMS: atom_id res chain seq x y z
N MET A 1 -21.10 -9.69 -23.58
CA MET A 1 -19.88 -8.85 -23.56
C MET A 1 -20.08 -7.77 -22.52
N THR A 2 -20.04 -8.18 -21.25
CA THR A 2 -20.10 -7.28 -20.09
C THR A 2 -18.73 -7.39 -19.46
N GLU A 3 -17.80 -6.66 -20.08
CA GLU A 3 -16.38 -6.58 -19.72
C GLU A 3 -16.24 -6.23 -18.23
N VAL A 4 -15.51 -7.04 -17.46
CA VAL A 4 -14.31 -6.71 -16.66
C VAL A 4 -14.35 -5.47 -15.71
N ARG A 5 -15.44 -4.72 -15.67
CA ARG A 5 -15.57 -3.43 -14.98
C ARG A 5 -15.94 -3.57 -13.51
N GLU A 6 -16.36 -4.76 -13.06
CA GLU A 6 -16.71 -5.02 -11.66
C GLU A 6 -15.65 -5.81 -10.87
N LEU A 7 -14.56 -6.25 -11.52
CA LEU A 7 -13.45 -6.94 -10.84
C LEU A 7 -12.38 -5.99 -10.30
N THR A 8 -12.74 -4.72 -10.04
CA THR A 8 -11.90 -3.74 -9.34
C THR A 8 -12.29 -3.62 -7.86
N ARG A 9 -12.98 -4.62 -7.32
CA ARG A 9 -13.24 -4.71 -5.88
C ARG A 9 -12.02 -5.34 -5.20
N GLN A 10 -11.22 -4.50 -4.56
CA GLN A 10 -10.45 -4.82 -3.35
C GLN A 10 -9.12 -5.59 -3.47
N LEU A 11 -8.37 -5.48 -4.57
CA LEU A 11 -6.92 -5.60 -4.43
C LEU A 11 -6.42 -4.35 -3.70
N ARG A 12 -6.48 -4.36 -2.36
CA ARG A 12 -5.91 -3.29 -1.54
C ARG A 12 -4.40 -3.37 -1.68
N CYS A 13 -3.86 -2.66 -2.66
CA CYS A 13 -2.42 -2.42 -2.76
C CYS A 13 -2.05 -1.52 -1.59
N GLU A 14 -1.46 -2.10 -0.56
CA GLU A 14 -0.85 -1.36 0.54
C GLU A 14 0.65 -1.26 0.30
N VAL A 15 1.30 -0.24 0.84
CA VAL A 15 2.74 -0.07 0.76
C VAL A 15 3.25 0.05 2.18
N PHE A 16 4.11 -0.87 2.56
CA PHE A 16 4.85 -0.77 3.79
C PHE A 16 6.01 0.19 3.62
N VAL A 17 6.12 1.15 4.53
CA VAL A 17 7.22 2.10 4.56
C VAL A 17 7.79 2.20 5.96
N ARG A 18 9.12 2.12 6.06
CA ARG A 18 9.86 2.36 7.30
C ARG A 18 10.69 3.61 7.14
N SER A 19 10.59 4.51 8.12
CA SER A 19 11.35 5.75 8.16
C SER A 19 11.73 6.07 9.61
N PRO A 20 12.91 6.67 9.87
CA PRO A 20 13.24 7.21 11.18
C PRO A 20 12.41 8.47 11.50
N ARG A 21 11.85 9.16 10.49
CA ARG A 21 11.02 10.37 10.66
C ARG A 21 9.53 10.07 10.42
N ARG A 22 9.00 9.06 11.11
CA ARG A 22 7.62 8.53 10.93
C ARG A 22 6.55 9.60 11.00
N GLY A 23 6.55 10.43 12.04
CA GLY A 23 5.51 11.46 12.22
C GLY A 23 5.50 12.49 11.09
N GLY A 24 6.67 12.86 10.57
CA GLY A 24 6.79 13.72 9.40
C GLY A 24 6.21 13.05 8.16
N LEU A 25 6.57 11.78 7.92
CA LEU A 25 6.06 11.02 6.78
C LEU A 25 4.54 10.82 6.84
N THR A 26 4.00 10.44 8.00
CA THR A 26 2.55 10.27 8.20
C THR A 26 1.81 11.54 7.84
N ARG A 27 2.20 12.70 8.37
CA ARG A 27 1.54 13.99 8.09
C ARG A 27 1.53 14.34 6.61
N VAL A 28 2.62 14.03 5.93
CA VAL A 28 2.80 14.29 4.50
C VAL A 28 1.87 13.42 3.67
N LEU A 29 1.84 12.13 3.96
CA LEU A 29 1.04 11.17 3.23
C LEU A 29 -0.46 11.39 3.47
N THR A 30 -0.88 11.63 4.71
CA THR A 30 -2.28 11.94 5.03
C THR A 30 -2.74 13.25 4.42
N GLY A 31 -1.87 14.27 4.38
CA GLY A 31 -2.16 15.53 3.68
C GLY A 31 -2.37 15.39 2.17
N MET A 32 -1.90 14.30 1.56
CA MET A 32 -2.14 13.98 0.14
C MET A 32 -3.31 13.00 -0.05
N GLY A 33 -4.04 12.67 1.01
CA GLY A 33 -5.21 11.80 0.95
C GLY A 33 -4.92 10.30 1.10
N ALA A 34 -3.70 9.90 1.48
CA ALA A 34 -3.45 8.50 1.83
C ALA A 34 -3.90 8.16 3.24
N THR A 35 -4.33 6.91 3.39
CA THR A 35 -4.61 6.31 4.69
C THR A 35 -3.34 5.66 5.20
N VAL A 36 -2.82 6.15 6.32
CA VAL A 36 -1.59 5.67 6.94
C VAL A 36 -1.92 5.00 8.27
N LEU A 37 -1.55 3.74 8.41
CA LEU A 37 -1.68 2.96 9.63
C LEU A 37 -0.29 2.68 10.20
N ALA A 38 -0.11 2.88 11.50
CA ALA A 38 1.14 2.49 12.15
C ALA A 38 1.15 0.97 12.38
N GLU A 39 2.22 0.30 11.96
CA GLU A 39 2.40 -1.13 12.18
C GLU A 39 3.24 -1.43 13.43
N PRO A 40 2.99 -2.56 14.11
CA PRO A 40 3.90 -3.07 15.13
C PRO A 40 5.30 -3.24 14.50
N SER A 41 6.36 -2.96 15.25
CA SER A 41 7.77 -2.85 14.78
C SER A 41 8.17 -1.51 14.16
N GLY A 42 7.24 -0.55 14.08
CA GLY A 42 7.58 0.83 13.75
C GLY A 42 7.70 1.13 12.25
N GLY A 43 6.97 0.37 11.43
CA GLY A 43 6.67 0.74 10.05
C GLY A 43 5.33 1.45 9.94
N LEU A 44 4.99 1.87 8.73
CA LEU A 44 3.71 2.43 8.36
C LEU A 44 3.16 1.62 7.19
N SER A 45 1.92 1.15 7.27
CA SER A 45 1.17 0.67 6.11
C SER A 45 0.42 1.84 5.50
N VAL A 46 0.64 2.07 4.21
CA VAL A 46 0.05 3.17 3.45
C VAL A 46 -0.87 2.60 2.39
N THR A 47 -2.12 3.05 2.38
CA THR A 47 -3.11 2.65 1.37
C THR A 47 -3.63 3.87 0.62
N GLY A 48 -4.08 3.64 -0.62
CA GLY A 48 -4.52 4.72 -1.52
C GLY A 48 -3.36 5.45 -2.21
N MET A 49 -2.13 4.96 -2.09
CA MET A 49 -0.96 5.52 -2.77
C MET A 49 0.06 4.42 -3.09
N ASP A 50 0.65 4.51 -4.27
CA ASP A 50 1.73 3.63 -4.71
C ASP A 50 3.09 4.03 -4.13
N ALA A 51 4.06 3.12 -4.21
CA ALA A 51 5.40 3.33 -3.67
C ALA A 51 6.14 4.50 -4.34
N CYS A 52 5.99 4.71 -5.65
CA CYS A 52 6.66 5.80 -6.35
C CYS A 52 6.21 7.17 -5.83
N ARG A 53 4.89 7.35 -5.63
CA ARG A 53 4.34 8.57 -5.03
C ARG A 53 4.78 8.77 -3.58
N ILE A 54 4.84 7.71 -2.79
CA ILE A 54 5.34 7.76 -1.41
C ILE A 54 6.81 8.21 -1.40
N ALA A 55 7.65 7.64 -2.27
CA ALA A 55 9.06 7.99 -2.39
C ALA A 55 9.26 9.46 -2.81
N ALA A 56 8.51 9.91 -3.82
CA ALA A 56 8.57 11.30 -4.28
C ALA A 56 8.17 12.29 -3.18
N ALA A 57 7.11 12.00 -2.42
CA ALA A 57 6.65 12.85 -1.35
C ALA A 57 7.62 12.91 -0.16
N ALA A 58 8.30 11.80 0.13
CA ALA A 58 9.35 11.76 1.14
C ALA A 58 10.59 12.55 0.69
N ALA A 59 11.02 12.36 -0.56
CA ALA A 59 12.15 13.07 -1.15
C ALA A 59 11.94 14.60 -1.17
N ALA A 60 10.74 15.05 -1.57
CA ALA A 60 10.39 16.47 -1.61
C ALA A 60 10.48 17.18 -0.24
N ARG A 61 10.50 16.43 0.86
CA ARG A 61 10.57 16.94 2.23
C ARG A 61 11.80 16.46 2.99
N TYR A 62 12.78 15.90 2.28
CA TYR A 62 14.02 15.36 2.86
C TYR A 62 13.76 14.38 4.01
N ILE A 63 12.76 13.52 3.82
CA ILE A 63 12.40 12.45 4.74
C ILE A 63 13.08 11.17 4.26
N PRO A 64 14.04 10.61 5.01
CA PRO A 64 14.70 9.37 4.63
C PRO A 64 13.72 8.19 4.73
N ILE A 65 13.79 7.29 3.75
CA ILE A 65 13.09 6.01 3.75
C ILE A 65 14.14 4.91 3.96
N GLN A 66 13.90 4.03 4.93
CA GLN A 66 14.74 2.86 5.21
C GLN A 66 14.23 1.62 4.46
N GLU A 67 12.92 1.53 4.28
CA GLU A 67 12.27 0.41 3.58
C GLU A 67 11.03 0.92 2.87
N LEU A 68 10.80 0.45 1.64
CA LEU A 68 9.62 0.78 0.84
C LEU A 68 9.20 -0.46 0.05
N THR A 69 8.22 -1.18 0.58
CA THR A 69 7.83 -2.49 0.09
C THR A 69 6.35 -2.44 -0.29
N PRO A 70 6.00 -2.43 -1.59
CA PRO A 70 4.64 -2.66 -2.03
C PRO A 70 4.19 -4.04 -1.55
N ARG A 71 3.15 -4.08 -0.72
CA ARG A 71 2.50 -5.33 -0.32
C ARG A 71 1.20 -5.41 -1.10
N ILE A 72 1.19 -6.29 -2.09
CA ILE A 72 -0.07 -6.76 -2.63
C ILE A 72 -0.67 -7.56 -1.47
N ALA A 73 -1.76 -7.06 -0.86
CA ALA A 73 -2.58 -7.90 0.00
C ALA A 73 -3.01 -9.06 -0.90
N SER A 74 -2.30 -10.18 -0.76
CA SER A 74 -2.48 -11.33 -1.61
C SER A 74 -3.95 -11.72 -1.51
N LEU A 75 -4.59 -11.84 -2.66
CA LEU A 75 -5.88 -12.47 -2.84
C LEU A 75 -5.74 -13.96 -2.48
N GLN A 76 -5.49 -14.29 -1.20
CA GLN A 76 -5.48 -15.68 -0.71
C GLN A 76 -6.90 -16.30 -0.72
N ASP A 77 -7.87 -15.64 -1.37
CA ASP A 77 -9.21 -16.14 -1.66
C ASP A 77 -9.54 -16.15 -3.16
N ALA A 78 -8.55 -16.26 -4.06
CA ALA A 78 -8.85 -16.54 -5.48
C ALA A 78 -7.94 -17.59 -6.13
N TYR A 79 -7.44 -18.53 -5.34
CA TYR A 79 -6.72 -19.69 -5.89
C TYR A 79 -7.12 -21.03 -5.25
N LEU A 80 -8.37 -21.15 -4.80
CA LEU A 80 -8.98 -22.44 -4.42
C LEU A 80 -10.33 -22.70 -5.09
N GLU A 81 -10.56 -22.21 -6.30
CA GLU A 81 -11.59 -22.78 -7.19
C GLU A 81 -11.06 -22.91 -8.61
N THR A 82 -10.43 -24.04 -8.89
CA THR A 82 -10.67 -24.88 -10.08
C THR A 82 -9.68 -26.05 -10.08
N SER A 83 -9.92 -27.03 -9.21
CA SER A 83 -9.51 -28.43 -9.39
C SER A 83 -10.51 -29.32 -8.65
N GLN A 84 -11.80 -29.12 -8.87
CA GLN A 84 -12.81 -30.14 -8.61
C GLN A 84 -13.56 -30.36 -9.93
N THR A 85 -13.11 -31.41 -10.62
CA THR A 85 -13.91 -32.33 -11.42
C THR A 85 -15.20 -31.80 -12.04
N GLN A 86 -15.17 -31.55 -13.34
CA GLN A 86 -16.09 -32.23 -14.26
C GLN A 86 -15.48 -32.41 -15.64
#